data_AF-A0A3D5J7X2-F1
#
_entry.id   AF-A0A3D5J7X2-F1
#
_cell.length_a   1.000
_cell.length_b   1.000
_cell.length_c   1.000
_cell.angle_alpha   90.00
_cell.angle_beta   90.00
_cell.angle_gamma   90.00
#
_symmetry.space_group_name_H-M   'P 1'
#
loop_
_entity.id
_entity.type
_entity.pdbx_description
1 polymer ?
#
loop_
_entity_poly.entity_id
_entity_poly.type
_entity_poly.pdbx_seq_one_letter_code
_entity_poly.pdbx_strand_id
1 'polypeptide(L)'
;MNQQNTIFDPMPFPFPLPFDGKPHRWTMGLRPLAPADWLWLDDRYDAEVTLRRKLLDQRRDEVFQACPEAQVASTEVLELVLAFLEKYHTERFQQIQGGKILVPGQTPSGMTSTSMHPLELAGRMVQEDLCVMQAVPEDDKDAGEYRLTAAALCFPTRWNLREKIGHPMSEIHEPVPGYREQINAPVNQFMHRLTTEKSMWRVNWSLNEDPTLFQPGGHGRLEATPHLTLENAGVEVFLRLERQTLRRLPKTSAILFTIRILQCPLEELNASEANKLAQTLRRWPKDLQTYKSFAAYGSVVLNYLEKRV
;
A
#
# COMPACT_ATOMS: atom_id res chain seq x y z
N MET A 1 -24.94 -39.79 6.34
CA MET A 1 -24.61 -39.48 4.93
C MET A 1 -24.10 -38.05 4.91
N ASN A 2 -22.78 -37.89 5.00
CA ASN A 2 -22.10 -36.60 4.94
C ASN A 2 -21.87 -36.25 3.48
N GLN A 3 -22.48 -35.15 3.01
CA GLN A 3 -21.95 -34.42 1.86
C GLN A 3 -21.18 -33.23 2.43
N GLN A 4 -19.85 -33.40 2.52
CA GLN A 4 -18.93 -32.28 2.59
C GLN A 4 -19.02 -31.56 1.25
N ASN A 5 -19.72 -30.42 1.23
CA ASN A 5 -19.51 -29.43 0.20
C ASN A 5 -18.09 -28.88 0.39
N THR A 6 -17.18 -29.33 -0.45
CA THR A 6 -15.90 -28.67 -0.73
C THR A 6 -16.21 -27.30 -1.32
N ILE A 7 -16.38 -26.31 -0.46
CA ILE A 7 -16.30 -24.90 -0.86
C ILE A 7 -14.80 -24.66 -1.06
N PHE A 8 -14.40 -24.48 -2.32
CA PHE A 8 -13.10 -23.92 -2.66
C PHE A 8 -12.89 -22.69 -1.79
N ASP A 9 -11.93 -22.74 -0.86
CA ASP A 9 -11.54 -21.57 -0.09
C ASP A 9 -11.03 -20.53 -1.10
N PRO A 10 -11.76 -19.42 -1.32
CA PRO A 10 -11.38 -18.50 -2.36
C PRO A 10 -10.08 -17.82 -1.93
N MET A 11 -9.12 -17.79 -2.86
CA MET A 11 -7.91 -16.95 -2.88
C MET A 11 -7.89 -15.86 -1.79
N PRO A 12 -6.85 -15.73 -0.95
CA PRO A 12 -6.82 -14.78 0.17
C PRO A 12 -6.90 -13.31 -0.25
N PHE A 13 -6.90 -13.04 -1.56
CA PHE A 13 -7.03 -11.73 -2.15
C PHE A 13 -8.28 -11.67 -3.05
N PRO A 14 -9.17 -10.68 -2.88
CA PRO A 14 -10.39 -10.56 -3.66
C PRO A 14 -10.17 -9.97 -5.07
N PHE A 15 -8.97 -10.18 -5.65
CA PHE A 15 -8.63 -9.77 -7.01
C PHE A 15 -7.58 -10.70 -7.65
N PRO A 16 -7.46 -10.72 -8.99
CA PRO A 16 -6.45 -11.51 -9.67
C PRO A 16 -5.03 -11.12 -9.25
N LEU A 17 -4.19 -12.12 -8.98
CA LEU A 17 -2.78 -11.93 -8.65
C LEU A 17 -2.04 -11.15 -9.75
N PRO A 18 -1.06 -10.30 -9.38
CA PRO A 18 -0.40 -9.36 -10.30
C PRO A 18 0.72 -10.00 -11.14
N PHE A 19 0.68 -11.32 -11.34
CA PHE A 19 1.63 -12.08 -12.15
C PHE A 19 0.91 -13.14 -12.99
N ASP A 20 1.37 -13.34 -14.22
CA ASP A 20 0.71 -14.16 -15.24
C ASP A 20 1.67 -15.15 -15.92
N GLY A 21 2.89 -15.30 -15.41
CA GLY A 21 3.94 -16.12 -16.02
C GLY A 21 4.60 -15.50 -17.25
N LYS A 22 4.23 -14.28 -17.67
CA LYS A 22 4.82 -13.61 -18.83
C LYS A 22 5.99 -12.71 -18.39
N PRO A 23 6.84 -12.26 -19.34
CA PRO A 23 7.88 -11.28 -19.05
C PRO A 23 7.32 -10.02 -18.37
N HIS A 24 8.11 -9.44 -17.47
CA HIS A 24 7.75 -8.21 -16.78
C HIS A 24 7.49 -7.08 -17.78
N ARG A 25 6.44 -6.30 -17.53
CA ARG A 25 6.05 -5.15 -18.35
C ARG A 25 5.79 -3.97 -17.45
N TRP A 26 6.51 -2.88 -17.69
CA TRP A 26 6.28 -1.60 -17.02
C TRP A 26 4.96 -1.02 -17.51
N THR A 27 3.92 -1.17 -16.69
CA THR A 27 2.58 -0.63 -16.97
C THR A 27 2.00 -0.06 -15.68
N MET A 28 1.15 0.96 -15.80
CA MET A 28 0.49 1.53 -14.63
C MET A 28 -0.53 0.56 -14.01
N GLY A 29 -1.08 -0.39 -14.79
CA GLY A 29 -1.97 -1.44 -14.26
C GLY A 29 -3.25 -0.92 -13.61
N LEU A 30 -3.70 0.27 -14.01
CA LEU A 30 -4.82 0.98 -13.39
C LEU A 30 -6.16 0.40 -13.79
N ARG A 31 -7.06 0.28 -12.80
CA ARG A 31 -8.45 -0.17 -12.93
C ARG A 31 -9.36 0.87 -12.27
N PRO A 32 -10.59 1.09 -12.78
CA PRO A 32 -11.56 1.94 -12.10
C PRO A 32 -11.85 1.44 -10.68
N LEU A 33 -11.95 2.37 -9.73
CA LEU A 33 -12.30 2.08 -8.34
C LEU A 33 -13.76 2.44 -8.09
N ALA A 34 -14.57 1.46 -7.67
CA ALA A 34 -15.93 1.75 -7.23
C ALA A 34 -15.91 2.48 -5.88
N PRO A 35 -16.82 3.44 -5.64
CA PRO A 35 -16.81 4.22 -4.41
C PRO A 35 -16.90 3.41 -3.12
N ALA A 36 -17.60 2.28 -3.12
CA ALA A 36 -17.74 1.39 -1.95
C ALA A 36 -16.48 0.56 -1.68
N ASP A 37 -15.61 0.39 -2.67
CA ASP A 37 -14.40 -0.42 -2.54
C ASP A 37 -13.19 0.40 -2.07
N TRP A 38 -13.34 1.67 -1.69
CA TRP A 38 -12.19 2.56 -1.49
C TRP A 38 -11.24 2.08 -0.38
N LEU A 39 -11.69 2.05 0.88
CA LEU A 39 -10.91 1.57 2.02
C LEU A 39 -11.42 0.19 2.44
N TRP A 40 -10.50 -0.70 2.79
CA TRP A 40 -10.82 -2.09 3.14
C TRP A 40 -10.53 -2.37 4.60
N LEU A 41 -11.60 -2.66 5.33
CA LEU A 41 -11.53 -3.14 6.70
C LEU A 41 -11.84 -4.63 6.73
N ASP A 42 -10.84 -5.45 7.01
CA ASP A 42 -10.97 -6.90 7.11
C ASP A 42 -10.94 -7.39 8.57
N ASP A 43 -10.91 -8.70 8.76
CA ASP A 43 -10.84 -9.36 10.06
C ASP A 43 -9.55 -9.06 10.84
N ARG A 44 -8.49 -8.60 10.17
CA ARG A 44 -7.22 -8.18 10.78
C ARG A 44 -7.23 -6.73 11.27
N TYR A 45 -8.33 -6.00 11.06
CA TYR A 45 -8.48 -4.58 11.40
C TYR A 45 -7.95 -4.23 12.79
N ASP A 46 -8.44 -4.92 13.83
CA ASP A 46 -8.13 -4.55 15.22
C ASP A 46 -6.64 -4.75 15.53
N ALA A 47 -6.01 -5.80 15.00
CA ALA A 47 -4.58 -6.06 15.18
C ALA A 47 -3.72 -5.06 14.41
N GLU A 48 -4.03 -4.81 13.13
CA GLU A 48 -3.26 -3.92 12.28
C GLU A 48 -3.40 -2.45 12.71
N VAL A 49 -4.60 -2.00 13.07
CA VAL A 49 -4.81 -0.64 13.56
C VAL A 49 -4.15 -0.43 14.93
N THR A 50 -4.14 -1.44 15.79
CA THR A 50 -3.37 -1.39 17.05
C THR A 50 -1.88 -1.23 16.79
N LEU A 51 -1.32 -2.00 15.84
CA LEU A 51 0.08 -1.86 15.44
C LEU A 51 0.36 -0.48 14.82
N ARG A 52 -0.51 0.02 13.94
CA ARG A 52 -0.42 1.38 13.38
C ARG A 52 -0.36 2.44 14.47
N ARG A 53 -1.28 2.40 15.44
CA ARG A 53 -1.29 3.35 16.55
C ARG A 53 0.00 3.28 17.36
N LYS A 54 0.48 2.08 17.68
CA LYS A 54 1.77 1.88 18.36
C LYS A 54 2.92 2.52 17.58
N LEU A 55 2.98 2.34 16.27
CA LEU A 55 4.00 2.97 15.41
C LEU A 55 3.88 4.49 15.40
N LEU A 56 2.66 5.03 15.29
CA LEU A 56 2.42 6.47 15.31
C LEU A 56 2.71 7.12 16.68
N ASP A 57 2.59 6.36 17.77
CA ASP A 57 2.91 6.82 19.11
C ASP A 57 4.42 6.72 19.42
N GLN A 58 5.08 5.64 18.99
CA GLN A 58 6.45 5.30 19.42
C GLN A 58 7.53 5.63 18.39
N ARG A 59 7.16 5.69 17.11
CA ARG A 59 8.07 5.88 15.97
C ARG A 59 7.54 6.94 15.01
N ARG A 60 6.83 7.94 15.55
CA ARG A 60 6.10 8.95 14.79
C ARG A 60 6.92 9.56 13.65
N ASP A 61 8.16 9.95 13.92
CA ASP A 61 9.03 10.59 12.94
C ASP A 61 9.42 9.68 11.76
N GLU A 62 9.24 8.36 11.88
CA GLU A 62 9.49 7.39 10.80
C GLU A 62 8.24 7.10 9.97
N VAL A 63 7.05 7.17 10.59
CA VAL A 63 5.78 6.75 9.98
C VAL A 63 4.83 7.89 9.67
N PHE A 64 5.10 9.10 10.17
CA PHE A 64 4.28 10.28 9.92
C PHE A 64 5.13 11.52 9.69
N GLN A 65 4.90 12.17 8.55
CA GLN A 65 5.48 13.47 8.22
C GLN A 65 4.49 14.27 7.38
N ALA A 66 4.52 15.59 7.53
CA ALA A 66 3.72 16.51 6.75
C ALA A 66 4.46 17.83 6.56
N CYS A 67 4.51 18.31 5.32
CA CYS A 67 4.91 19.66 4.97
C CYS A 67 3.78 20.65 5.34
N PRO A 68 4.09 21.93 5.66
CA PRO A 68 3.09 22.91 6.08
C PRO A 68 1.89 23.06 5.12
N GLU A 69 2.14 22.97 3.81
CA GLU A 69 1.12 23.09 2.75
C GLU A 69 0.11 21.94 2.72
N ALA A 70 0.40 20.82 3.38
CA ALA A 70 -0.46 19.64 3.36
C ALA A 70 -1.66 19.74 4.31
N GLN A 71 -1.69 20.73 5.20
CA GLN A 71 -2.69 20.83 6.27
C GLN A 71 -4.14 20.83 5.72
N VAL A 72 -4.43 21.62 4.69
CA VAL A 72 -5.79 21.76 4.15
C VAL A 72 -6.24 20.47 3.44
N ALA A 73 -5.37 19.89 2.62
CA ALA A 73 -5.65 18.61 1.94
C ALA A 73 -5.83 17.48 2.96
N SER A 74 -5.04 17.50 4.04
CA SER A 74 -5.13 16.50 5.10
C SER A 74 -6.42 16.58 5.91
N THR A 75 -6.92 17.79 6.18
CA THR A 75 -8.25 17.98 6.77
C THR A 75 -9.34 17.39 5.88
N GLU A 76 -9.27 17.65 4.58
CA GLU A 76 -10.22 17.07 3.62
C GLU A 76 -10.14 15.53 3.58
N VAL A 77 -8.93 14.96 3.64
CA VAL A 77 -8.75 13.50 3.75
C VAL A 77 -9.45 12.95 4.99
N LEU A 78 -9.26 13.59 6.16
CA LEU A 78 -9.92 13.17 7.40
C LEU A 78 -11.45 13.17 7.27
N GLU A 79 -12.03 14.25 6.73
CA GLU A 79 -13.47 14.36 6.51
C GLU A 79 -13.99 13.23 5.59
N LEU A 80 -13.26 12.94 4.49
CA LEU A 80 -13.64 11.90 3.54
C LEU A 80 -13.52 10.49 4.14
N VAL A 81 -12.48 10.23 4.94
CA VAL A 81 -12.30 8.95 5.64
C VAL A 81 -13.44 8.74 6.63
N LEU A 82 -13.75 9.74 7.47
CA LEU A 82 -14.86 9.67 8.42
C LEU A 82 -16.19 9.39 7.72
N ALA A 83 -16.51 10.14 6.66
CA ALA A 83 -17.73 9.95 5.89
C ALA A 83 -17.80 8.56 5.21
N PHE A 84 -16.67 8.01 4.77
CA PHE A 84 -16.61 6.67 4.20
C PHE A 84 -16.87 5.59 5.27
N LEU A 85 -16.20 5.69 6.41
CA LEU A 85 -16.35 4.73 7.51
C LEU A 85 -17.78 4.73 8.06
N GLU A 86 -18.37 5.91 8.26
CA GLU A 86 -19.77 6.05 8.70
C GLU A 86 -20.76 5.44 7.70
N LYS A 87 -20.45 5.50 6.40
CA LYS A 87 -21.37 5.03 5.36
C LYS A 87 -21.25 3.53 5.10
N TYR A 88 -20.03 2.99 5.04
CA TYR A 88 -19.78 1.62 4.57
C TYR A 88 -19.34 0.66 5.67
N HIS A 89 -19.01 1.15 6.86
CA HIS A 89 -18.56 0.35 8.01
C HIS A 89 -19.40 0.63 9.26
N THR A 90 -20.73 0.74 9.08
CA THR A 90 -21.70 1.06 10.14
C THR A 90 -21.68 0.09 11.33
N GLU A 91 -21.22 -1.14 11.12
CA GLU A 91 -21.06 -2.15 12.16
C GLU A 91 -19.95 -1.79 13.17
N ARG A 92 -18.97 -1.00 12.75
CA ARG A 92 -17.88 -0.48 13.60
C ARG A 92 -18.02 1.01 13.90
N PHE A 93 -18.61 1.78 12.99
CA PHE A 93 -18.70 3.24 13.04
C PHE A 93 -20.16 3.69 12.89
N GLN A 94 -20.93 3.63 13.98
CA GLN A 94 -22.32 4.13 14.00
C GLN A 94 -22.38 5.65 14.15
N GLN A 95 -23.41 6.25 13.53
CA GLN A 95 -23.62 7.69 13.47
C GLN A 95 -23.75 8.35 14.85
N ILE A 96 -23.12 9.51 14.98
CA ILE A 96 -23.22 10.46 16.10
C ILE A 96 -24.59 11.18 16.02
N GLN A 97 -25.69 10.52 16.40
CA GLN A 97 -26.93 11.20 16.77
C GLN A 97 -27.21 10.93 18.25
N GLY A 98 -27.08 11.96 19.10
CA GLY A 98 -27.37 11.86 20.54
C GLY A 98 -26.16 11.92 21.50
N GLY A 99 -24.97 12.29 21.02
CA GLY A 99 -23.89 12.78 21.89
C GLY A 99 -22.94 11.74 22.51
N LYS A 100 -22.94 10.47 22.09
CA LYS A 100 -21.91 9.43 22.34
C LYS A 100 -21.97 8.48 21.12
N ILE A 101 -20.94 8.10 20.34
CA ILE A 101 -19.58 7.59 20.58
C ILE A 101 -18.72 7.78 19.29
N LEU A 102 -17.42 8.08 19.43
CA LEU A 102 -16.32 7.88 18.46
C LEU A 102 -15.21 7.29 19.31
N VAL A 103 -14.99 5.99 19.21
CA VAL A 103 -13.89 5.30 19.90
C VAL A 103 -13.54 4.12 19.01
N PRO A 104 -12.29 4.05 18.52
CA PRO A 104 -11.12 4.11 19.39
C PRO A 104 -10.17 5.30 19.07
N GLY A 105 -9.89 6.27 19.95
CA GLY A 105 -10.10 6.41 21.41
C GLY A 105 -10.49 7.83 21.84
N GLN A 106 -11.79 8.18 21.73
CA GLN A 106 -12.44 9.48 22.01
C GLN A 106 -12.27 10.50 20.85
N THR A 107 -13.23 11.31 20.38
CA THR A 107 -14.66 11.57 20.70
C THR A 107 -15.42 12.19 19.51
N PRO A 108 -16.77 12.17 19.54
CA PRO A 108 -17.65 13.23 19.05
C PRO A 108 -17.88 14.22 20.20
N SER A 109 -17.55 15.50 19.98
CA SER A 109 -17.79 16.61 20.93
C SER A 109 -16.91 16.68 22.20
N GLY A 110 -15.77 15.99 22.29
CA GLY A 110 -14.83 16.10 23.42
C GLY A 110 -13.35 16.02 23.08
N MET A 111 -12.97 16.14 21.80
CA MET A 111 -11.60 16.23 21.33
C MET A 111 -11.44 17.58 20.69
N THR A 112 -11.10 18.56 21.51
CA THR A 112 -10.09 19.51 21.07
C THR A 112 -8.75 18.77 21.01
N SER A 113 -8.56 17.86 20.04
CA SER A 113 -7.20 17.49 19.64
C SER A 113 -6.73 18.57 18.68
N THR A 114 -6.51 19.77 19.21
CA THR A 114 -5.87 20.86 18.47
C THR A 114 -4.38 20.57 18.21
N SER A 115 -3.84 19.43 18.67
CA SER A 115 -2.41 19.09 18.55
C SER A 115 -2.04 18.07 17.47
N MET A 116 -2.96 17.16 17.08
CA MET A 116 -2.64 16.11 16.10
C MET A 116 -2.99 16.53 14.67
N HIS A 117 -2.09 16.23 13.73
CA HIS A 117 -2.33 16.54 12.32
C HIS A 117 -3.50 15.69 11.75
N PRO A 118 -4.40 16.25 10.92
CA PRO A 118 -5.59 15.55 10.45
C PRO A 118 -5.31 14.22 9.72
N LEU A 119 -4.25 14.17 8.91
CA LEU A 119 -3.86 12.92 8.22
C LEU A 119 -3.38 11.84 9.18
N GLU A 120 -2.73 12.22 10.29
CA GLU A 120 -2.32 11.28 11.33
C GLU A 120 -3.55 10.67 11.99
N LEU A 121 -4.53 11.51 12.33
CA LEU A 121 -5.80 11.07 12.90
C LEU A 121 -6.56 10.13 11.95
N ALA A 122 -6.66 10.48 10.67
CA ALA A 122 -7.24 9.63 9.64
C ALA A 122 -6.53 8.26 9.58
N GLY A 123 -5.21 8.30 9.59
CA GLY A 123 -4.38 7.12 9.62
C GLY A 123 -4.61 6.23 10.85
N ARG A 124 -5.00 6.75 12.01
CA ARG A 124 -5.25 5.95 13.22
C ARG A 124 -6.55 5.14 13.15
N MET A 125 -7.33 5.26 12.08
CA MET A 125 -8.64 4.63 11.93
C MET A 125 -8.71 3.58 10.82
N VAL A 126 -7.74 3.52 9.91
CA VAL A 126 -7.77 2.68 8.70
C VAL A 126 -6.56 1.75 8.62
N GLN A 127 -6.65 0.70 7.80
CA GLN A 127 -5.56 -0.26 7.58
C GLN A 127 -4.59 0.16 6.47
N GLU A 128 -5.00 1.11 5.62
CA GLU A 128 -4.18 1.70 4.59
C GLU A 128 -3.15 2.68 5.15
N ASP A 129 -1.97 2.68 4.53
CA ASP A 129 -1.12 3.86 4.57
C ASP A 129 -1.73 4.97 3.69
N LEU A 130 -1.63 6.21 4.15
CA LEU A 130 -2.24 7.38 3.50
C LEU A 130 -1.14 8.34 3.08
N CYS A 131 -1.11 8.69 1.79
CA CYS A 131 -0.14 9.62 1.21
C CYS A 131 -0.89 10.73 0.45
N VAL A 132 -0.62 11.99 0.78
CA VAL A 132 -1.17 13.17 0.11
C VAL A 132 -0.16 13.66 -0.92
N MET A 133 -0.60 13.68 -2.18
CA MET A 133 0.17 14.16 -3.32
C MET A 133 -0.42 15.50 -3.80
N GLN A 134 0.37 16.56 -3.85
CA GLN A 134 -0.07 17.86 -4.35
C GLN A 134 0.69 18.25 -5.61
N ALA A 135 0.01 18.90 -6.55
CA ALA A 135 0.64 19.42 -7.75
C ALA A 135 1.72 20.44 -7.35
N VAL A 136 2.87 20.37 -8.02
CA VAL A 136 3.95 21.34 -7.84
C VAL A 136 3.52 22.69 -8.42
N PRO A 137 3.76 23.82 -7.73
CA PRO A 137 3.49 25.16 -8.27
C PRO A 137 4.15 25.39 -9.63
N GLU A 138 3.48 26.15 -10.51
CA GLU A 138 3.94 26.42 -11.88
C GLU A 138 5.24 27.23 -11.95
N ASP A 139 5.59 27.95 -10.88
CA ASP A 139 6.81 28.75 -10.75
C ASP A 139 8.00 27.98 -10.15
N ASP A 140 7.81 26.71 -9.78
CA ASP A 140 8.85 25.81 -9.28
C ASP A 140 9.53 25.05 -10.44
N LYS A 141 10.80 24.68 -10.28
CA LYS A 141 11.58 23.93 -11.28
C LYS A 141 10.99 22.55 -11.62
N ASP A 142 10.22 21.96 -10.71
CA ASP A 142 9.60 20.65 -10.86
C ASP A 142 8.11 20.77 -11.26
N ALA A 143 7.71 21.92 -11.83
CA ALA A 143 6.35 22.18 -12.32
C ALA A 143 5.85 21.06 -13.26
N GLY A 144 4.57 20.74 -13.13
CA GLY A 144 3.95 19.62 -13.84
C GLY A 144 4.13 18.25 -13.18
N GLU A 145 4.86 18.15 -12.08
CA GLU A 145 4.89 16.96 -11.22
C GLU A 145 3.93 17.08 -10.02
N TYR A 146 3.87 16.00 -9.23
CA TYR A 146 3.23 16.00 -7.91
C TYR A 146 4.28 15.68 -6.83
N ARG A 147 4.23 16.38 -5.70
CA ARG A 147 5.07 16.14 -4.52
C ARG A 147 4.30 15.35 -3.46
N LEU A 148 4.99 14.46 -2.74
CA LEU A 148 4.47 13.85 -1.52
C LEU A 148 4.53 14.88 -0.40
N THR A 149 3.42 15.47 0.00
CA THR A 149 3.40 16.57 0.97
C THR A 149 3.00 16.12 2.37
N ALA A 150 2.29 15.00 2.52
CA ALA A 150 2.08 14.37 3.82
C ALA A 150 1.89 12.87 3.70
N ALA A 151 2.30 12.10 4.70
CA ALA A 151 1.99 10.68 4.77
C ALA A 151 1.82 10.18 6.20
N ALA A 152 0.95 9.20 6.37
CA ALA A 152 0.90 8.28 7.50
C ALA A 152 1.24 6.86 6.99
N LEU A 153 2.54 6.59 6.85
CA LEU A 153 3.15 5.40 6.24
C LEU A 153 3.66 4.43 7.31
N CYS A 154 2.79 3.56 7.80
CA CYS A 154 3.10 2.61 8.86
C CYS A 154 3.51 1.23 8.35
N PHE A 155 3.17 0.82 7.13
CA PHE A 155 3.52 -0.49 6.59
C PHE A 155 4.26 -0.40 5.24
N PRO A 156 5.37 0.37 5.16
CA PRO A 156 6.12 0.51 3.92
C PRO A 156 6.66 -0.85 3.45
N THR A 157 6.74 -1.00 2.13
CA THR A 157 7.49 -2.10 1.51
C THR A 157 8.87 -1.60 1.13
N ARG A 158 9.76 -1.57 2.11
CA ARG A 158 11.19 -1.33 1.95
C ARG A 158 11.64 0.05 1.49
N TRP A 159 10.86 1.09 1.81
CA TRP A 159 11.25 2.49 1.60
C TRP A 159 10.99 3.34 2.84
N ASN A 160 11.76 4.43 2.98
CA ASN A 160 11.73 5.31 4.14
C ASN A 160 10.94 6.59 3.83
N LEU A 161 9.94 6.94 4.65
CA LEU A 161 9.16 8.17 4.46
C LEU A 161 10.05 9.42 4.46
N ARG A 162 11.03 9.45 5.37
CA ARG A 162 11.96 10.58 5.56
C ARG A 162 12.76 10.94 4.31
N GLU A 163 13.01 9.97 3.45
CA GLU A 163 13.78 10.16 2.22
C GLU A 163 12.90 10.62 1.05
N LYS A 164 11.57 10.62 1.23
CA LYS A 164 10.59 10.79 0.15
C LYS A 164 9.64 11.96 0.36
N ILE A 165 9.41 12.39 1.60
CA ILE A 165 8.57 13.55 1.92
C ILE A 165 9.14 14.82 1.26
N GLY A 166 8.27 15.67 0.70
CA GLY A 166 8.65 16.92 0.03
C GLY A 166 9.18 16.76 -1.40
N HIS A 167 9.50 15.54 -1.82
CA HIS A 167 10.09 15.28 -3.13
C HIS A 167 9.03 15.02 -4.22
N PRO A 168 9.31 15.37 -5.49
CA PRO A 168 8.43 15.09 -6.61
C PRO A 168 8.42 13.60 -6.97
N MET A 169 7.41 13.17 -7.73
CA MET A 169 7.22 11.78 -8.16
C MET A 169 8.46 11.18 -8.84
N SER A 170 9.15 11.96 -9.68
CA SER A 170 10.37 11.53 -10.35
C SER A 170 11.50 11.16 -9.39
N GLU A 171 11.72 11.95 -8.34
CA GLU A 171 12.74 11.73 -7.33
C GLU A 171 12.37 10.60 -6.35
N ILE A 172 11.09 10.54 -5.95
CA ILE A 172 10.59 9.45 -5.10
C ILE A 172 10.88 8.09 -5.73
N HIS A 173 10.67 7.97 -7.04
CA HIS A 173 10.77 6.73 -7.81
C HIS A 173 12.12 6.55 -8.51
N GLU A 174 13.12 7.41 -8.29
CA GLU A 174 14.46 7.27 -8.88
C GLU A 174 15.06 5.85 -8.72
N PRO A 175 14.91 5.17 -7.55
CA PRO A 175 15.47 3.83 -7.39
C PRO A 175 14.76 2.73 -8.20
N VAL A 176 13.60 3.02 -8.80
CA VAL A 176 12.80 2.04 -9.54
C VAL A 176 13.35 1.89 -10.97
N PRO A 177 13.83 0.69 -11.36
CA PRO A 177 14.43 0.49 -12.67
C PRO A 177 13.47 0.86 -13.81
N GLY A 178 13.94 1.65 -14.78
CA GLY A 178 13.15 2.04 -15.95
C GLY A 178 12.00 3.02 -15.67
N TYR A 179 11.81 3.48 -14.43
CA TYR A 179 10.71 4.39 -14.10
C TYR A 179 10.85 5.72 -14.88
N ARG A 180 12.03 6.33 -14.82
CA ARG A 180 12.28 7.64 -15.43
C ARG A 180 12.06 7.61 -16.95
N GLU A 181 12.51 6.55 -17.60
CA GLU A 181 12.49 6.41 -19.06
C GLU A 181 11.13 5.94 -19.58
N GLN A 182 10.41 5.09 -18.84
CA GLN A 182 9.24 4.38 -19.38
C GLN A 182 7.92 4.77 -18.72
N ILE A 183 7.93 5.28 -17.48
CA ILE A 183 6.72 5.40 -16.65
C ILE A 183 6.46 6.81 -16.12
N ASN A 184 7.51 7.63 -15.91
CA ASN A 184 7.37 8.96 -15.32
C ASN A 184 6.38 9.85 -16.10
N ALA A 185 6.60 10.06 -17.40
CA ALA A 185 5.72 10.90 -18.20
C ALA A 185 4.25 10.37 -18.27
N PRO A 186 4.01 9.06 -18.52
CA PRO A 186 2.66 8.49 -18.40
C PRO A 186 2.00 8.71 -17.04
N VAL A 187 2.75 8.58 -15.94
CA VAL A 187 2.24 8.79 -14.57
C VAL A 187 1.85 10.25 -14.35
N ASN A 188 2.71 11.20 -14.70
CA ASN A 188 2.40 12.63 -14.56
C ASN A 188 1.16 13.01 -15.40
N GLN A 189 1.08 12.53 -16.64
CA GLN A 189 -0.09 12.75 -17.49
C GLN A 189 -1.36 12.13 -16.89
N PHE A 190 -1.26 10.93 -16.31
CA PHE A 190 -2.38 10.29 -15.63
C PHE A 190 -2.83 11.10 -14.41
N MET A 191 -1.89 11.52 -13.54
CA MET A 191 -2.21 12.28 -12.34
C MET A 191 -2.90 13.60 -12.71
N HIS A 192 -2.42 14.32 -13.72
CA HIS A 192 -3.08 15.52 -14.25
C HIS A 192 -4.51 15.28 -14.74
N ARG A 193 -4.76 14.15 -15.40
CA ARG A 193 -6.09 13.80 -15.93
C ARG A 193 -7.03 13.18 -14.90
N LEU A 194 -6.56 12.82 -13.71
CA LEU A 194 -7.37 12.20 -12.67
C LEU A 194 -8.41 13.20 -12.15
N THR A 195 -9.69 12.88 -12.32
CA THR A 195 -10.82 13.70 -11.90
C THR A 195 -11.45 13.19 -10.59
N THR A 196 -12.32 14.00 -9.99
CA THR A 196 -12.95 13.66 -8.69
C THR A 196 -13.97 12.53 -8.81
N GLU A 197 -14.55 12.35 -10.00
CA GLU A 197 -15.60 11.39 -10.32
C GLU A 197 -15.05 9.99 -10.60
N LYS A 198 -13.77 9.89 -11.00
CA LYS A 198 -13.15 8.64 -11.43
C LYS A 198 -11.87 8.35 -10.67
N SER A 199 -12.03 7.66 -9.54
CA SER A 199 -10.89 7.11 -8.79
C SER A 199 -10.37 5.85 -9.46
N MET A 200 -9.08 5.56 -9.25
CA MET A 200 -8.41 4.40 -9.85
C MET A 200 -7.71 3.59 -8.77
N TRP A 201 -7.45 2.31 -9.05
CA TRP A 201 -6.63 1.46 -8.21
C TRP A 201 -5.73 0.55 -9.04
N ARG A 202 -4.67 0.02 -8.42
CA ARG A 202 -3.74 -0.94 -9.00
C ARG A 202 -3.20 -1.86 -7.91
N VAL A 203 -2.47 -2.90 -8.32
CA VAL A 203 -1.74 -3.78 -7.41
C VAL A 203 -0.26 -3.69 -7.74
N ASN A 204 0.54 -3.38 -6.73
CA ASN A 204 1.99 -3.60 -6.75
C ASN A 204 2.33 -4.81 -5.86
N TRP A 205 3.48 -5.43 -6.07
CA TRP A 205 3.85 -6.62 -5.30
C TRP A 205 5.35 -6.84 -5.15
N SER A 206 5.71 -7.62 -4.14
CA SER A 206 7.06 -8.13 -3.87
C SER A 206 6.98 -9.50 -3.18
N LEU A 207 8.14 -10.14 -3.02
CA LEU A 207 8.32 -11.23 -2.09
C LEU A 207 9.16 -10.73 -0.92
N ASN A 208 8.80 -11.13 0.29
CA ASN A 208 9.49 -10.73 1.51
C ASN A 208 9.74 -11.96 2.37
N GLU A 209 10.97 -12.11 2.85
CA GLU A 209 11.43 -13.17 3.77
C GLU A 209 11.12 -12.87 5.25
N ASP A 210 10.10 -12.04 5.52
CA ASP A 210 9.75 -11.57 6.86
C ASP A 210 8.25 -11.16 6.88
N PRO A 211 7.43 -11.67 7.83
CA PRO A 211 6.01 -11.34 7.94
C PRO A 211 5.72 -9.97 8.57
N THR A 212 6.71 -9.25 9.08
CA THR A 212 6.49 -7.95 9.73
C THR A 212 5.85 -6.95 8.77
N LEU A 213 4.86 -6.18 9.23
CA LEU A 213 4.18 -5.21 8.36
C LEU A 213 4.99 -3.93 8.16
N PHE A 214 5.69 -3.46 9.20
CA PHE A 214 6.54 -2.27 9.13
C PHE A 214 7.96 -2.65 8.70
N GLN A 215 8.26 -2.47 7.41
CA GLN A 215 9.57 -2.76 6.82
C GLN A 215 10.15 -1.51 6.14
N PRO A 216 10.69 -0.54 6.89
CA PRO A 216 11.35 0.63 6.32
C PRO A 216 12.70 0.26 5.68
N GLY A 217 12.98 0.77 4.47
CA GLY A 217 14.25 0.54 3.76
C GLY A 217 14.54 -0.91 3.34
N GLY A 218 15.72 -1.19 2.78
CA GLY A 218 16.17 -2.56 2.49
C GLY A 218 15.91 -3.11 1.08
N HIS A 219 15.69 -2.24 0.09
CA HIS A 219 15.84 -2.63 -1.32
C HIS A 219 17.30 -2.97 -1.65
N GLY A 220 17.53 -3.79 -2.69
CA GLY A 220 18.89 -4.06 -3.16
C GLY A 220 19.72 -5.01 -2.32
N ARG A 221 19.15 -5.77 -1.37
CA ARG A 221 19.92 -6.70 -0.53
C ARG A 221 20.52 -7.82 -1.39
N LEU A 222 21.84 -7.98 -1.28
CA LEU A 222 22.62 -9.00 -1.99
C LEU A 222 22.97 -10.20 -1.12
N GLU A 223 23.05 -10.01 0.20
CA GLU A 223 23.39 -11.08 1.13
C GLU A 223 22.26 -12.08 1.25
N ALA A 224 22.61 -13.36 1.15
CA ALA A 224 21.68 -14.46 1.32
C ALA A 224 20.95 -14.37 2.67
N THR A 225 19.70 -14.82 2.68
CA THR A 225 18.92 -14.95 3.91
C THR A 225 19.31 -16.27 4.59
N PRO A 226 20.14 -16.26 5.66
CA PRO A 226 20.86 -17.48 6.08
C PRO A 226 19.96 -18.59 6.62
N HIS A 227 18.79 -18.22 7.15
CA HIS A 227 17.82 -19.16 7.71
C HIS A 227 16.88 -19.75 6.65
N LEU A 228 16.90 -19.24 5.42
CA LEU A 228 15.98 -19.66 4.37
C LEU A 228 16.48 -20.94 3.70
N THR A 229 15.62 -21.95 3.70
CA THR A 229 15.86 -23.30 3.16
C THR A 229 14.73 -23.69 2.22
N LEU A 230 14.91 -24.77 1.48
CA LEU A 230 13.87 -25.26 0.58
C LEU A 230 12.63 -25.72 1.36
N GLU A 231 12.83 -26.24 2.56
CA GLU A 231 11.81 -26.83 3.42
C GLU A 231 10.94 -25.76 4.08
N ASN A 232 11.50 -24.60 4.44
CA ASN A 232 10.75 -23.52 5.10
C ASN A 232 10.33 -22.36 4.17
N ALA A 233 10.79 -22.32 2.92
CA ALA A 233 10.48 -21.23 2.00
C ALA A 233 8.98 -21.00 1.76
N GLY A 234 8.17 -22.04 1.89
CA GLY A 234 6.71 -21.94 1.79
C GLY A 234 6.08 -21.08 2.88
N VAL A 235 6.64 -21.13 4.09
CA VAL A 235 6.08 -20.52 5.31
C VAL A 235 6.76 -19.20 5.64
N GLU A 236 8.06 -19.07 5.34
CA GLU A 236 8.90 -17.92 5.70
C GLU A 236 8.96 -16.85 4.60
N VAL A 237 8.59 -17.19 3.36
CA VAL A 237 8.50 -16.21 2.28
C VAL A 237 7.05 -15.86 2.03
N PHE A 238 6.78 -14.57 2.02
CA PHE A 238 5.46 -14.00 1.86
C PHE A 238 5.33 -13.35 0.50
N LEU A 239 4.24 -13.65 -0.20
CA LEU A 239 3.76 -12.79 -1.28
C LEU A 239 3.15 -11.56 -0.64
N ARG A 240 3.80 -10.40 -0.80
CA ARG A 240 3.32 -9.12 -0.28
C ARG A 240 2.73 -8.29 -1.43
N LEU A 241 1.47 -7.93 -1.27
CA LEU A 241 0.70 -7.14 -2.22
C LEU A 241 0.39 -5.77 -1.62
N GLU A 242 0.47 -4.76 -2.47
CA GLU A 242 0.05 -3.39 -2.20
C GLU A 242 -1.15 -3.10 -3.09
N ARG A 243 -2.35 -3.09 -2.51
CA ARG A 243 -3.51 -2.53 -3.19
C ARG A 243 -3.44 -1.01 -3.04
N GLN A 244 -3.16 -0.37 -4.16
CA GLN A 244 -2.92 1.05 -4.24
C GLN A 244 -4.15 1.76 -4.82
N THR A 245 -4.68 2.78 -4.16
CA THR A 245 -5.76 3.62 -4.72
C THR A 245 -5.30 5.05 -4.97
N LEU A 246 -5.87 5.71 -5.97
CA LEU A 246 -5.59 7.07 -6.40
C LEU A 246 -6.92 7.81 -6.56
N ARG A 247 -7.14 8.81 -5.70
CA ARG A 247 -8.38 9.59 -5.66
C ARG A 247 -8.09 11.08 -5.63
N ARG A 248 -8.62 11.83 -6.59
CA ARG A 248 -8.59 13.30 -6.58
C ARG A 248 -9.53 13.81 -5.49
N LEU A 249 -9.04 14.70 -4.65
CA LEU A 249 -9.80 15.34 -3.58
C LEU A 249 -10.64 16.50 -4.16
N PRO A 250 -11.96 16.56 -3.88
CA PRO A 250 -12.86 17.52 -4.50
C PRO A 250 -12.65 19.00 -4.14
N LYS A 251 -12.15 19.33 -2.94
CA LYS A 251 -11.94 20.71 -2.48
C LYS A 251 -10.55 21.21 -2.82
N THR A 252 -9.52 20.43 -2.52
CA THR A 252 -8.11 20.86 -2.67
C THR A 252 -7.48 20.45 -3.98
N SER A 253 -8.13 19.56 -4.75
CA SER A 253 -7.53 18.94 -5.94
C SER A 253 -6.22 18.18 -5.66
N ALA A 254 -5.83 17.96 -4.41
CA ALA A 254 -4.75 17.02 -4.10
C ALA A 254 -5.16 15.60 -4.51
N ILE A 255 -4.21 14.68 -4.59
CA ILE A 255 -4.46 13.26 -4.83
C ILE A 255 -4.14 12.51 -3.55
N LEU A 256 -5.14 11.81 -3.01
CA LEU A 256 -4.91 10.83 -1.97
C LEU A 256 -4.51 9.50 -2.62
N PHE A 257 -3.29 9.08 -2.29
CA PHE A 257 -2.74 7.78 -2.61
C PHE A 257 -2.84 6.89 -1.36
N THR A 258 -3.61 5.80 -1.42
CA THR A 258 -3.69 4.85 -0.29
C THR A 258 -3.00 3.55 -0.64
N ILE A 259 -2.41 2.88 0.36
CA ILE A 259 -1.69 1.61 0.19
C ILE A 259 -2.19 0.62 1.25
N ARG A 260 -3.02 -0.35 0.84
CA ARG A 260 -3.42 -1.48 1.69
C ARG A 260 -2.42 -2.61 1.48
N ILE A 261 -1.74 -3.03 2.54
CA ILE A 261 -0.85 -4.19 2.54
C ILE A 261 -1.65 -5.47 2.74
N LEU A 262 -1.52 -6.42 1.83
CA LEU A 262 -2.05 -7.78 1.99
C LEU A 262 -0.89 -8.73 1.82
N GLN A 263 -0.76 -9.75 2.64
CA GLN A 263 0.31 -10.73 2.47
C GLN A 263 -0.15 -12.13 2.88
N CYS A 264 0.38 -13.14 2.20
CA CYS A 264 0.21 -14.54 2.53
C CYS A 264 1.54 -15.28 2.34
N PRO A 265 1.82 -16.34 3.12
CA PRO A 265 2.96 -17.21 2.88
C PRO A 265 2.82 -17.89 1.50
N LEU A 266 3.95 -18.21 0.87
CA LEU A 266 3.95 -18.83 -0.47
C LEU A 266 3.23 -20.17 -0.50
N GLU A 267 3.16 -20.90 0.62
CA GLU A 267 2.48 -22.19 0.71
C GLU A 267 0.97 -22.10 0.45
N GLU A 268 0.35 -20.95 0.70
CA GLU A 268 -1.08 -20.71 0.43
C GLU A 268 -1.41 -20.60 -1.06
N LEU A 269 -0.42 -20.34 -1.92
CA LEU A 269 -0.65 -20.32 -3.38
C LEU A 269 -1.04 -21.70 -3.87
N ASN A 270 -2.06 -21.83 -4.74
CA ASN A 270 -2.33 -23.11 -5.38
C ASN A 270 -1.26 -23.45 -6.44
N ALA A 271 -1.24 -24.69 -6.94
CA ALA A 271 -0.25 -25.14 -7.92
C ALA A 271 -0.20 -24.28 -9.20
N SER A 272 -1.35 -23.78 -9.67
CA SER A 272 -1.40 -22.90 -10.86
C SER A 272 -0.75 -21.53 -10.58
N GLU A 273 -1.00 -20.96 -9.41
CA GLU A 273 -0.43 -19.69 -8.98
C GLU A 273 1.07 -19.80 -8.70
N ALA A 274 1.49 -20.85 -8.01
CA ALA A 274 2.90 -21.15 -7.78
C ALA A 274 3.67 -21.30 -9.11
N ASN A 275 3.10 -22.01 -10.09
CA ASN A 275 3.68 -22.13 -11.43
C ASN A 275 3.80 -20.77 -12.13
N LYS A 276 2.74 -19.95 -12.12
CA LYS A 276 2.77 -18.60 -12.72
C LYS A 276 3.80 -17.70 -12.05
N LEU A 277 3.91 -17.75 -10.72
CA LEU A 277 4.89 -17.01 -9.96
C LEU A 277 6.32 -17.44 -10.34
N ALA A 278 6.62 -18.73 -10.34
CA ALA A 278 7.93 -19.25 -10.76
C ALA A 278 8.30 -18.79 -12.18
N GLN A 279 7.35 -18.89 -13.11
CA GLN A 279 7.51 -18.43 -14.48
C GLN A 279 7.76 -16.92 -14.60
N THR A 280 7.13 -16.10 -13.78
CA THR A 280 7.35 -14.65 -13.74
C THR A 280 8.72 -14.32 -13.14
N LEU A 281 9.10 -14.95 -12.03
CA LEU A 281 10.38 -14.72 -11.34
C LEU A 281 11.58 -15.06 -12.25
N ARG A 282 11.54 -16.19 -12.97
CA ARG A 282 12.59 -16.56 -13.94
C ARG A 282 12.81 -15.53 -15.04
N ARG A 283 11.78 -14.74 -15.36
CA ARG A 283 11.78 -13.75 -16.44
C ARG A 283 11.94 -12.32 -15.94
N TRP A 284 12.21 -12.12 -14.64
CA TRP A 284 12.52 -10.79 -14.14
C TRP A 284 13.82 -10.27 -14.75
N PRO A 285 13.80 -9.04 -15.30
CA PRO A 285 15.02 -8.33 -15.68
C PRO A 285 16.01 -8.21 -14.50
N LYS A 286 17.32 -8.18 -14.80
CA LYS A 286 18.37 -8.21 -13.77
C LYS A 286 18.33 -7.01 -12.82
N ASP A 287 18.05 -5.84 -13.35
CA ASP A 287 17.83 -4.60 -12.59
C ASP A 287 16.63 -4.73 -11.62
N LEU A 288 15.52 -5.32 -12.08
CA LEU A 288 14.36 -5.60 -11.23
C LEU A 288 14.69 -6.65 -10.15
N GLN A 289 15.46 -7.69 -10.49
CA GLN A 289 15.93 -8.68 -9.51
C GLN A 289 16.75 -8.01 -8.41
N THR A 290 17.69 -7.12 -8.77
CA THR A 290 18.46 -6.33 -7.80
C THR A 290 17.54 -5.47 -6.95
N TYR A 291 16.68 -4.66 -7.56
CA TYR A 291 15.75 -3.78 -6.84
C TYR A 291 14.87 -4.55 -5.83
N LYS A 292 14.36 -5.72 -6.23
CA LYS A 292 13.52 -6.59 -5.39
C LYS A 292 14.33 -7.50 -4.45
N SER A 293 15.65 -7.31 -4.32
CA SER A 293 16.52 -8.12 -3.45
C SER A 293 16.49 -9.62 -3.76
N PHE A 294 16.21 -9.98 -5.01
CA PHE A 294 15.99 -11.36 -5.41
C PHE A 294 17.25 -12.23 -5.25
N ALA A 295 18.45 -11.63 -5.27
CA ALA A 295 19.69 -12.35 -4.98
C ALA A 295 19.71 -13.01 -3.59
N ALA A 296 19.01 -12.43 -2.60
CA ALA A 296 19.02 -12.90 -1.22
C ALA A 296 18.22 -14.19 -0.99
N TYR A 297 17.21 -14.47 -1.82
CA TYR A 297 16.26 -15.57 -1.60
C TYR A 297 15.82 -16.31 -2.87
N GLY A 298 16.14 -15.78 -4.06
CA GLY A 298 15.49 -16.14 -5.32
C GLY A 298 15.73 -17.58 -5.78
N SER A 299 16.93 -18.12 -5.55
CA SER A 299 17.24 -19.51 -5.90
C SER A 299 16.42 -20.51 -5.07
N VAL A 300 16.34 -20.27 -3.76
CA VAL A 300 15.56 -21.10 -2.82
C VAL A 300 14.07 -21.03 -3.15
N VAL A 301 13.55 -19.82 -3.38
CA VAL A 301 12.15 -19.61 -3.73
C VAL A 301 11.78 -20.26 -5.07
N LEU A 302 12.62 -20.13 -6.10
CA LEU A 302 12.37 -20.80 -7.39
C LEU A 302 12.32 -22.32 -7.22
N ASN A 303 13.31 -22.90 -6.55
CA ASN A 303 13.34 -24.34 -6.30
C ASN A 303 12.11 -24.82 -5.50
N TYR A 304 11.66 -24.05 -4.52
CA TYR A 304 10.45 -24.34 -3.76
C TYR A 304 9.21 -24.35 -4.66
N LEU A 305 8.99 -23.27 -5.41
CA LEU A 305 7.82 -23.13 -6.27
C LEU A 305 7.78 -24.20 -7.36
N GLU A 306 8.93 -24.57 -7.92
CA GLU A 306 9.05 -25.60 -8.95
C GLU A 306 8.71 -27.00 -8.46
N LYS A 307 8.93 -27.31 -7.17
CA LYS A 307 8.51 -28.58 -6.57
C LYS A 307 7.01 -28.67 -6.31
N ARG A 308 6.27 -27.56 -6.39
CA ARG A 308 4.82 -27.50 -6.17
C ARG A 308 3.98 -27.65 -7.44
N VAL A 309 4.63 -27.62 -8.61
CA VAL A 309 4.00 -27.77 -9.93
C VAL A 309 4.06 -29.22 -10.37
#